data_AF-A0A5F8HI88-F1
#
_entry.id   AF-A0A5F8HI88-F1
#
_cell.length_a   1.000
_cell.length_b   1.000
_cell.length_c   1.000
_cell.angle_alpha   90.00
_cell.angle_beta   90.00
_cell.angle_gamma   90.00
#
_symmetry.space_group_name_H-M   'P 1'
#
loop_
_entity.id
_entity.type
_entity.pdbx_description
1 polymer ?
#
loop_
_entity_poly.entity_id
_entity_poly.type
_entity_poly.pdbx_seq_one_letter_code
_entity_poly.pdbx_strand_id
1 'polypeptide(L)'
;ESSPDRTPGPLKEGVLEKRSDGLLQLWKKKCCILTEEGLLPPAAAVAGLEPPAKLKELHFSNMKTVDCVERKGKYMYFTVVMAEGKEIDFRCPQDQGWNAEITLQMVQYKNRQCRAEGIRSESGPAGTERTGRWEPLEPSQPFNVTRYFPG
;
A
#
# COMPACT_ATOMS: atom_id res chain seq x y z
N GLU A 1 -27.45 -21.32 -2.86
CA GLU A 1 -26.37 -21.02 -3.81
C GLU A 1 -25.45 -19.93 -3.28
N SER A 2 -24.23 -20.27 -2.92
CA SER A 2 -23.15 -19.30 -2.64
C SER A 2 -21.89 -19.85 -3.28
N SER A 3 -21.56 -19.33 -4.46
CA SER A 3 -20.44 -19.78 -5.28
C SER A 3 -19.10 -19.58 -4.53
N PRO A 4 -18.18 -20.55 -4.50
CA PRO A 4 -16.98 -20.52 -3.66
C PRO A 4 -15.82 -19.67 -4.22
N ASP A 5 -16.01 -18.93 -5.31
CA ASP A 5 -14.92 -18.24 -6.02
C ASP A 5 -15.16 -16.74 -6.18
N ARG A 6 -15.24 -16.02 -5.05
CA ARG A 6 -15.13 -14.56 -5.06
C ARG A 6 -13.84 -14.15 -4.39
N THR A 7 -12.72 -14.36 -5.08
CA THR A 7 -11.56 -13.49 -4.83
C THR A 7 -12.03 -12.07 -5.14
N PRO A 8 -11.94 -11.10 -4.20
CA PRO A 8 -12.32 -9.73 -4.47
C PRO A 8 -11.55 -9.24 -5.69
N GLY A 9 -12.27 -8.67 -6.66
CA GLY A 9 -11.67 -8.13 -7.88
C GLY A 9 -10.67 -7.01 -7.57
N PRO A 10 -9.86 -6.61 -8.57
CA PRO A 10 -8.91 -5.52 -8.40
C PRO A 10 -9.64 -4.22 -8.01
N LEU A 11 -9.11 -3.50 -7.03
CA LEU A 11 -9.64 -2.20 -6.59
C LEU A 11 -9.30 -1.10 -7.60
N LYS A 12 -8.14 -1.22 -8.25
CA LYS A 12 -7.71 -0.38 -9.36
C LYS A 12 -6.78 -1.17 -10.26
N GLU A 13 -6.88 -0.99 -11.57
CA GLU A 13 -5.91 -1.50 -12.53
C GLU A 13 -5.49 -0.37 -13.49
N GLY A 14 -4.22 -0.34 -13.87
CA GLY A 14 -3.73 0.62 -14.87
C GLY A 14 -2.22 0.70 -14.95
N VAL A 15 -1.71 1.79 -15.52
CA VAL A 15 -0.28 1.99 -15.76
C VAL A 15 0.32 2.96 -14.75
N LEU A 16 1.40 2.54 -14.10
CA LEU A 16 2.22 3.33 -13.20
C LEU A 16 3.68 3.35 -13.68
N GLU A 17 4.36 4.49 -13.63
CA GLU A 17 5.75 4.57 -14.05
C GLU A 17 6.69 4.43 -12.84
N LYS A 18 7.50 3.37 -12.82
CA LYS A 18 8.50 3.13 -11.76
C LYS A 18 9.85 3.69 -12.18
N ARG A 19 10.55 4.39 -11.28
CA ARG A 19 11.94 4.79 -11.46
C ARG A 19 12.87 3.57 -11.39
N SER A 20 13.84 3.49 -12.29
CA SER A 20 14.92 2.50 -12.21
C SER A 20 15.98 2.94 -11.21
N ASP A 21 16.54 1.97 -10.49
CA ASP A 21 17.70 2.10 -9.61
C ASP A 21 19.04 2.22 -10.36
N GLY A 22 19.05 2.00 -11.68
CA GLY A 22 20.25 2.14 -12.51
C GLY A 22 20.72 3.58 -12.73
N LEU A 23 21.92 3.72 -13.30
CA LEU A 23 22.61 4.99 -13.55
C LEU A 23 21.77 6.04 -14.29
N LEU A 24 20.90 5.61 -15.20
CA LEU A 24 20.09 6.50 -16.03
C LEU A 24 18.80 7.00 -15.35
N GLN A 25 18.42 6.48 -14.18
CA GLN A 25 17.25 6.93 -13.40
C GLN A 25 15.97 7.08 -14.24
N LEU A 26 15.72 6.13 -15.15
CA LEU A 26 14.64 6.19 -16.13
C LEU A 26 13.29 5.78 -15.52
N TRP A 27 12.22 6.39 -16.02
CA TRP A 27 10.85 6.03 -15.70
C TRP A 27 10.35 4.94 -16.66
N LYS A 28 9.95 3.79 -16.12
CA LYS A 28 9.46 2.65 -16.90
C LYS A 28 8.00 2.39 -16.58
N LYS A 29 7.13 2.40 -17.59
CA LYS A 29 5.73 2.01 -17.46
C LYS A 29 5.61 0.56 -16.97
N LYS A 30 4.76 0.36 -15.97
CA LYS A 30 4.38 -0.92 -15.39
C LYS A 30 2.86 -0.96 -15.36
N CYS A 31 2.28 -2.04 -15.87
CA CYS A 31 0.91 -2.33 -15.55
C CYS A 31 0.87 -2.78 -14.07
N CYS A 32 -0.11 -2.29 -13.32
CA CYS A 32 -0.23 -2.45 -11.88
C CYS A 32 -1.69 -2.72 -11.52
N ILE A 33 -1.87 -3.61 -10.55
CA ILE A 33 -3.16 -3.93 -9.95
C ILE A 33 -3.07 -3.60 -8.48
N LEU A 34 -3.97 -2.75 -7.99
CA LEU A 34 -4.17 -2.48 -6.58
C LEU A 34 -5.21 -3.46 -6.04
N THR A 35 -4.85 -4.20 -5.00
CA THR A 35 -5.74 -5.09 -4.26
C THR A 35 -5.88 -4.62 -2.82
N GLU A 36 -6.69 -5.33 -2.04
CA GLU A 36 -6.80 -5.10 -0.59
C GLU A 36 -5.51 -5.41 0.19
N GLU A 37 -4.58 -6.13 -0.46
CA GLU A 37 -3.35 -6.69 0.15
C GLU A 37 -2.08 -5.99 -0.36
N GLY A 38 -2.11 -5.36 -1.53
CA GLY A 38 -0.94 -4.65 -2.04
C GLY A 38 -1.03 -4.22 -3.51
N LEU A 39 0.14 -3.91 -4.08
CA LEU A 39 0.31 -3.54 -5.48
C LEU A 39 1.01 -4.67 -6.25
N LEU A 40 0.29 -5.25 -7.21
CA LEU A 40 0.69 -6.45 -7.95
C LEU A 40 1.01 -6.12 -9.42
N PRO A 41 1.91 -6.87 -10.08
CA PRO A 41 1.95 -6.90 -11.55
C PRO A 41 0.71 -7.66 -12.10
N PRO A 42 0.26 -7.42 -13.34
CA PRO A 42 -0.99 -8.01 -13.87
C PRO A 42 -0.92 -9.52 -14.02
N ALA A 43 0.28 -10.05 -14.29
CA ALA A 43 0.51 -11.49 -14.41
C ALA A 43 0.39 -12.25 -13.07
N ALA A 44 0.31 -11.56 -11.93
CA ALA A 44 0.01 -12.19 -10.64
C ALA A 44 -1.48 -12.54 -10.49
N ALA A 45 -2.37 -11.98 -11.31
CA ALA A 45 -3.81 -12.27 -11.27
C ALA A 45 -4.24 -13.34 -12.29
N VAL A 46 -3.42 -13.65 -13.29
CA VAL A 46 -3.73 -14.65 -14.33
C VAL A 46 -2.47 -15.40 -14.71
N ALA A 47 -2.43 -16.69 -14.36
CA ALA A 47 -1.37 -17.60 -14.77
C ALA A 47 -1.23 -17.63 -16.30
N GLY A 48 -0.03 -17.33 -16.83
CA GLY A 48 0.41 -17.99 -18.07
C GLY A 48 0.91 -17.16 -19.27
N LEU A 49 1.14 -15.85 -19.21
CA LEU A 49 1.73 -15.11 -20.36
C LEU A 49 2.97 -14.28 -19.97
N GLU A 50 3.99 -14.33 -20.84
CA GLU A 50 5.36 -13.80 -20.69
C GLU A 50 5.43 -12.34 -20.18
N PRO A 51 6.43 -11.97 -19.35
CA PRO A 51 6.29 -10.88 -18.42
C PRO A 51 6.84 -9.54 -18.96
N PRO A 52 6.01 -8.49 -19.08
CA PRO A 52 6.51 -7.12 -19.20
C PRO A 52 7.24 -6.75 -17.89
N ALA A 53 8.58 -6.67 -17.96
CA ALA A 53 9.52 -6.30 -16.89
C ALA A 53 8.92 -6.26 -15.47
N LYS A 54 8.93 -7.41 -14.80
CA LYS A 54 8.21 -7.67 -13.53
C LYS A 54 8.48 -6.59 -12.48
N LEU A 55 7.43 -5.85 -12.09
CA LEU A 55 7.44 -5.15 -10.82
C LEU A 55 7.40 -6.23 -9.72
N LYS A 56 8.30 -6.14 -8.73
CA LYS A 56 8.20 -6.98 -7.54
C LYS A 56 6.90 -6.61 -6.84
N GLU A 57 6.08 -7.61 -6.53
CA GLU A 57 4.87 -7.43 -5.74
C GLU A 57 5.17 -6.67 -4.45
N LEU A 58 4.37 -5.65 -4.19
CA LEU A 58 4.52 -4.80 -3.02
C LEU A 58 3.33 -5.06 -2.08
N HIS A 59 3.54 -5.92 -1.08
CA HIS A 59 2.55 -6.22 -0.05
C HIS A 59 2.44 -5.09 0.98
N PHE A 60 1.23 -4.74 1.40
CA PHE A 60 1.00 -3.74 2.45
C PHE A 60 1.58 -4.16 3.79
N SER A 61 1.67 -5.46 4.08
CA SER A 61 2.39 -5.98 5.25
C SER A 61 3.86 -5.56 5.29
N ASN A 62 4.47 -5.38 4.11
CA ASN A 62 5.86 -4.99 3.95
C ASN A 62 6.03 -3.50 3.61
N MET A 63 4.96 -2.71 3.52
CA MET A 63 5.04 -1.27 3.26
C MET A 63 5.02 -0.46 4.56
N LYS A 64 6.01 0.41 4.71
CA LYS A 64 6.09 1.35 5.83
C LYS A 64 5.20 2.56 5.57
N THR A 65 5.43 3.27 4.46
CA THR A 65 4.75 4.52 4.10
C THR A 65 4.68 4.72 2.59
N VAL A 66 3.77 5.61 2.17
CA VAL A 66 3.66 6.16 0.81
C VAL A 66 3.78 7.67 0.94
N ASP A 67 4.93 8.21 0.56
CA ASP A 67 5.23 9.63 0.69
C ASP A 67 4.96 10.32 -0.66
N CYS A 68 4.00 11.24 -0.74
CA CYS A 68 3.79 12.03 -1.95
C CYS A 68 4.74 13.22 -1.95
N VAL A 69 5.66 13.20 -2.91
CA VAL A 69 6.84 14.05 -2.91
C VAL A 69 6.56 15.38 -3.61
N GLU A 70 5.90 15.36 -4.77
CA GLU A 70 5.76 16.57 -5.59
C GLU A 70 4.63 16.44 -6.62
N ARG A 71 3.94 17.55 -6.90
CA ARG A 71 3.14 17.73 -8.12
C ARG A 71 3.97 18.57 -9.08
N LYS A 72 4.42 17.99 -10.19
CA LYS A 72 5.25 18.68 -11.19
C LYS A 72 4.67 18.52 -12.58
N GLY A 73 4.17 19.63 -13.13
CA GLY A 73 3.46 19.63 -14.39
C GLY A 73 2.28 18.65 -14.37
N LYS A 74 2.20 17.77 -15.36
CA LYS A 74 1.11 16.78 -15.48
C LYS A 74 1.28 15.53 -14.61
N TYR A 75 2.39 15.40 -13.88
CA TYR A 75 2.72 14.20 -13.13
C TYR A 75 2.69 14.44 -11.63
N MET A 76 2.18 13.44 -10.92
CA MET A 76 2.34 13.28 -9.48
C MET A 76 3.44 12.27 -9.20
N TYR A 77 4.35 12.63 -8.30
CA TYR A 77 5.48 11.81 -7.87
C TYR A 77 5.27 11.36 -6.43
N PHE A 78 5.55 10.08 -6.17
CA PHE A 78 5.45 9.50 -4.83
C PHE A 78 6.45 8.36 -4.66
N THR A 79 6.81 8.10 -3.41
CA THR A 79 7.76 7.06 -3.02
C THR A 79 7.08 6.08 -2.10
N VAL A 80 7.20 4.79 -2.41
CA VAL A 80 6.81 3.71 -1.51
C VAL A 80 8.04 3.28 -0.73
N VAL A 81 7.98 3.40 0.60
CA VAL A 81 9.05 2.96 1.51
C VAL A 81 8.66 1.62 2.07
N MET A 82 9.49 0.60 1.84
CA MET A 82 9.31 -0.74 2.36
C MET A 82 9.84 -0.85 3.79
N ALA A 83 9.36 -1.84 4.55
CA ALA A 83 9.80 -2.14 5.90
C ALA A 83 11.31 -2.45 5.99
N GLU A 84 11.87 -3.03 4.92
CA GLU A 84 13.31 -3.27 4.76
C GLU A 84 14.14 -2.00 4.49
N GLY A 85 13.51 -0.82 4.48
CA GLY A 85 14.16 0.46 4.19
C GLY A 85 14.34 0.74 2.69
N LYS A 86 13.91 -0.16 1.81
CA LYS A 86 13.95 0.03 0.36
C LYS A 86 12.92 1.09 -0.07
N GLU A 87 13.36 2.06 -0.85
CA GLU A 87 12.51 3.08 -1.44
C GLU A 87 12.26 2.79 -2.93
N ILE A 88 11.01 3.00 -3.37
CA ILE A 88 10.61 2.79 -4.76
C ILE A 88 9.82 4.00 -5.23
N ASP A 89 10.39 4.75 -6.17
CA ASP A 89 9.72 5.93 -6.71
C ASP A 89 8.82 5.58 -7.88
N PHE A 90 7.66 6.21 -7.85
CA PHE A 90 6.65 6.12 -8.86
C PHE A 90 6.22 7.51 -9.32
N ARG A 91 5.71 7.56 -10.55
CA ARG A 91 4.91 8.69 -11.02
C ARG A 91 3.73 8.23 -11.85
N CYS A 92 2.70 9.06 -11.87
CA CYS A 92 1.50 8.88 -12.68
C CYS A 92 0.94 10.23 -13.14
N PRO A 93 0.09 10.26 -14.18
CA PRO A 93 -0.73 11.43 -14.46
C PRO A 93 -1.53 11.86 -13.23
N GLN A 94 -1.61 13.16 -12.97
CA GLN A 94 -2.18 13.71 -11.73
C GLN A 94 -3.65 13.32 -11.50
N ASP A 95 -4.41 13.14 -12.58
CA ASP A 95 -5.83 12.78 -12.57
C ASP A 95 -6.09 11.30 -12.24
N GLN A 96 -5.06 10.45 -12.21
CA GLN A 96 -5.23 9.02 -11.91
C GLN A 96 -5.31 8.68 -10.42
N GLY A 97 -4.82 9.56 -9.54
CA GLY A 97 -4.98 9.42 -8.08
C GLY A 97 -4.30 8.20 -7.43
N TRP A 98 -3.32 7.57 -8.09
CA TRP A 98 -2.69 6.33 -7.60
C TRP A 98 -2.17 6.41 -6.17
N ASN A 99 -1.47 7.49 -5.81
CA ASN A 99 -0.93 7.66 -4.47
C ASN A 99 -2.05 7.66 -3.41
N ALA A 100 -3.17 8.35 -3.67
CA ALA A 100 -4.28 8.47 -2.73
C ALA A 100 -4.97 7.12 -2.53
N GLU A 101 -5.18 6.38 -3.61
CA GLU A 101 -5.78 5.05 -3.55
C GLU A 101 -4.88 4.04 -2.84
N ILE A 102 -3.58 4.00 -3.16
CA ILE A 102 -2.62 3.13 -2.48
C ILE A 102 -2.56 3.47 -0.97
N THR A 103 -2.48 4.76 -0.63
CA THR A 103 -2.47 5.20 0.77
C THR A 103 -3.74 4.79 1.51
N LEU A 104 -4.92 5.02 0.91
CA LEU A 104 -6.19 4.64 1.51
C LEU A 104 -6.25 3.13 1.76
N GLN A 105 -5.84 2.32 0.78
CA GLN A 105 -5.86 0.86 0.91
C GLN A 105 -4.85 0.36 1.94
N MET A 106 -3.65 0.93 2.00
CA MET A 106 -2.66 0.59 3.02
C MET A 106 -3.19 0.89 4.44
N VAL A 107 -3.86 2.04 4.63
CA VAL A 107 -4.48 2.39 5.92
C VAL A 107 -5.59 1.40 6.28
N GLN A 108 -6.46 1.06 5.33
CA GLN A 108 -7.52 0.07 5.55
C GLN A 108 -6.95 -1.29 5.93
N TYR A 109 -5.92 -1.77 5.22
CA TYR A 109 -5.22 -3.01 5.52
C TYR A 109 -4.68 -3.02 6.96
N LYS A 110 -3.90 -1.99 7.34
CA LYS A 110 -3.31 -1.89 8.69
C LYS A 110 -4.37 -1.83 9.78
N ASN A 111 -5.46 -1.11 9.54
CA ASN A 111 -6.60 -1.06 10.46
C ASN A 111 -7.25 -2.44 10.65
N ARG A 112 -7.39 -3.24 9.59
CA ARG A 112 -7.91 -4.63 9.70
C ARG A 112 -6.97 -5.50 10.52
N GLN A 113 -5.66 -5.41 10.29
CA GLN A 113 -4.66 -6.18 11.04
C GLN A 113 -4.67 -5.83 12.54
N CYS A 114 -4.62 -4.53 12.89
CA CYS A 114 -4.67 -4.11 14.30
C CYS A 114 -5.95 -4.57 15.02
N ARG A 115 -7.10 -4.55 14.32
CA ARG A 115 -8.37 -5.05 14.87
C ARG A 115 -8.33 -6.56 15.12
N ALA A 116 -7.79 -7.33 14.18
CA ALA A 116 -7.65 -8.78 14.34
C ALA A 116 -6.68 -9.16 15.47
N GLU A 117 -5.58 -8.41 15.63
CA GLU A 117 -4.62 -8.58 16.73
C GLU A 117 -5.21 -8.21 18.10
N GLY A 118 -5.98 -7.12 18.17
CA GLY A 118 -6.71 -6.71 19.37
C GLY A 118 -7.70 -7.77 19.86
N ILE A 119 -8.53 -8.33 18.96
CA ILE A 119 -9.49 -9.39 19.28
C ILE A 119 -8.77 -10.68 19.74
N ARG A 120 -7.66 -11.05 19.09
CA ARG A 120 -6.86 -12.22 19.51
C ARG A 120 -6.36 -12.06 20.95
N SER A 121 -6.00 -10.84 21.35
CA SER A 121 -5.52 -10.52 22.70
C SER A 121 -6.62 -10.61 23.77
N GLU A 122 -7.89 -10.38 23.40
CA GLU A 122 -9.06 -10.49 24.31
C GLU A 122 -9.61 -11.92 24.44
N SER A 123 -9.31 -12.81 23.50
CA SER A 123 -9.77 -14.22 23.51
C SER A 123 -8.97 -15.18 24.39
N GLY A 124 -8.11 -14.68 25.29
CA GLY A 124 -7.48 -15.47 26.35
C GLY A 124 -8.52 -16.00 27.36
N PRO A 125 -8.24 -17.11 28.07
CA PRO A 125 -9.21 -17.72 28.97
C PRO A 125 -9.70 -16.70 30.01
N ALA A 126 -11.03 -16.56 30.10
CA ALA A 126 -11.71 -15.69 31.05
C ALA A 126 -11.24 -15.99 32.48
N GLY A 127 -10.41 -15.11 33.02
CA GLY A 127 -9.86 -15.28 34.35
C GLY A 127 -8.61 -14.45 34.56
N THR A 128 -8.81 -13.16 34.81
CA THR A 128 -8.11 -12.30 35.78
C THR A 128 -8.20 -10.88 35.24
N GLU A 129 -9.10 -10.08 35.81
CA GLU A 129 -9.09 -8.63 35.67
C GLU A 129 -7.69 -8.14 36.07
N ARG A 130 -6.93 -7.67 35.09
CA ARG A 130 -5.75 -6.86 35.33
C ARG A 130 -6.03 -5.53 34.67
N THR A 131 -6.40 -4.54 35.48
CA THR A 131 -6.51 -3.13 35.11
C THR A 131 -5.10 -2.61 34.75
N GLY A 132 -4.59 -3.04 33.60
CA GLY A 132 -3.45 -2.45 32.93
C GLY A 132 -3.96 -1.24 32.17
N ARG A 133 -3.69 -0.06 32.71
CA ARG A 133 -3.86 1.22 32.02
C ARG A 133 -3.26 1.09 30.61
N TRP A 134 -4.07 1.25 29.58
CA TRP A 134 -3.60 1.46 28.22
C TRP A 134 -2.69 2.69 28.24
N GLU A 135 -1.38 2.50 28.14
CA GLU A 135 -0.50 3.60 27.72
C GLU A 135 -0.65 3.73 26.21
N PRO A 136 -1.10 4.89 25.70
CA PRO A 136 -1.10 5.14 24.26
C PRO A 136 0.31 4.93 23.73
N LEU A 137 0.42 4.37 22.53
CA LEU A 137 1.66 4.41 21.76
C LEU A 137 2.15 5.86 21.72
N GLU A 138 3.34 6.10 22.24
CA GLU A 138 4.03 7.40 22.14
C GLU A 138 3.98 7.86 20.67
N PRO A 139 3.38 9.03 20.37
CA PRO A 139 3.29 9.55 19.01
C PRO A 139 4.63 10.11 18.55
N SER A 140 5.68 9.28 18.56
CA SER A 140 6.91 9.58 17.87
C SER A 140 6.74 9.19 16.40
N GLN A 141 6.30 10.20 15.65
CA GLN A 141 6.04 10.30 14.21
C GLN A 141 4.54 10.24 13.86
N PRO A 142 3.88 11.39 13.63
CA PRO A 142 2.53 11.40 13.11
C PRO A 142 2.49 10.76 11.72
N PHE A 143 1.57 9.80 11.52
CA PHE A 143 1.00 9.58 10.19
C PHE A 143 0.22 10.86 9.83
N ASN A 144 0.95 11.85 9.29
CA ASN A 144 0.41 13.14 8.91
C ASN A 144 -0.46 13.00 7.65
N VAL A 145 -1.72 12.63 7.83
CA VAL A 145 -2.76 12.72 6.79
C VAL A 145 -3.05 14.19 6.43
N THR A 146 -2.68 15.15 7.29
CA THR A 146 -3.09 16.56 7.18
C THR A 146 -2.15 17.47 6.35
N ARG A 147 -1.13 16.95 5.65
CA ARG A 147 -0.28 17.79 4.78
C ARG A 147 -0.77 17.92 3.32
N TYR A 148 -1.89 17.29 2.93
CA TYR A 148 -2.26 17.17 1.50
C TYR A 148 -3.37 18.09 0.97
N PHE A 149 -3.87 19.05 1.75
CA PHE A 149 -4.71 20.12 1.20
C PHE A 149 -4.43 21.47 1.88
N PRO A 150 -3.54 22.32 1.34
CA PRO A 150 -3.80 23.75 1.32
C PRO A 150 -4.63 24.06 0.08
N GLY A 151 -5.66 24.91 0.26
CA GLY A 151 -6.53 25.40 -0.81
C GLY A 151 -5.81 26.18 -1.91
#